data_AF-A0A3M1APS2-F1
#
_entry.id   AF-A0A3M1APS2-F1
#
_cell.length_a   1.000
_cell.length_b   1.000
_cell.length_c   1.000
_cell.angle_alpha   90.00
_cell.angle_beta   90.00
_cell.angle_gamma   90.00
#
_symmetry.space_group_name_H-M   'P 1'
#
loop_
_entity.id
_entity.type
_entity.pdbx_description
1 polymer ?
#
loop_
_entity_poly.entity_id
_entity_poly.type
_entity_poly.pdbx_seq_one_letter_code
_entity_poly.pdbx_strand_id
1 'polypeptide(L)'
;MIFMLLIPVSRSHQQVLNLESRHESEAPVPLMLDLMLSGPARGFSSDLDILKVFSIFYQADQHPESGASLWPSLAAYLERSQRKDPYFIDTYRLACSLLAYDANMPEKAVQLVREGLPFLESWDIPFLAGFIAHDKLHDDRLAFALMKSAAEMKNAPPLTLNLAFRFLSKAEGPEAAIAFLTKMARTLPKQYRKGIIKRILQLKENRNESSD
;
A
#
# COMPACT_ATOMS: atom_id res chain seq x y z
N MET A 1 56.15 3.25 25.87
CA MET A 1 55.21 2.75 26.90
C MET A 1 53.86 3.39 26.65
N ILE A 2 52.93 2.66 26.04
CA ILE A 2 51.58 3.14 25.71
C ILE A 2 50.67 2.71 26.86
N PHE A 3 50.05 3.67 27.56
CA PHE A 3 49.01 3.41 28.55
C PHE A 3 47.64 3.46 27.84
N MET A 4 47.00 2.31 27.75
CA MET A 4 45.66 2.13 27.20
C MET A 4 44.65 2.38 28.34
N LEU A 5 43.90 3.50 28.26
CA LEU A 5 42.81 3.81 29.17
C LEU A 5 41.58 2.98 28.79
N LEU A 6 41.29 1.94 29.58
CA LEU A 6 40.00 1.25 29.60
C LEU A 6 38.99 2.14 30.36
N ILE A 7 38.07 2.76 29.64
CA ILE A 7 36.89 3.40 30.23
C ILE A 7 35.77 2.33 30.26
N PRO A 8 35.22 1.98 31.43
CA PRO A 8 34.14 1.01 31.50
C PRO A 8 32.82 1.62 30.98
N VAL A 9 32.35 1.13 29.84
CA VAL A 9 30.99 1.36 29.33
C VAL A 9 30.02 0.47 30.11
N SER A 10 29.54 0.92 31.26
CA SER A 10 28.56 0.15 32.05
C SER A 10 27.62 1.02 32.88
N ARG A 11 27.04 2.06 32.27
CA ARG A 11 25.94 2.84 32.89
C ARG A 11 24.80 3.28 31.95
N SER A 12 24.94 3.09 30.63
CA SER A 12 23.93 3.49 29.65
C SER A 12 22.81 2.46 29.45
N HIS A 13 22.99 1.18 29.81
CA HIS A 13 21.93 0.18 29.65
C HIS A 13 20.78 0.33 30.65
N GLN A 14 21.04 0.78 31.89
CA GLN A 14 19.98 0.98 32.88
C GLN A 14 19.10 2.21 32.61
N GLN A 15 19.62 3.23 31.93
CA GLN A 15 18.80 4.39 31.55
C GLN A 15 17.87 4.08 30.38
N VAL A 16 18.28 3.24 29.43
CA VAL A 16 17.41 2.79 28.33
C VAL A 16 16.29 1.88 28.85
N LEU A 17 16.61 0.94 29.74
CA LEU A 17 15.60 0.06 30.38
C LEU A 17 14.60 0.83 31.27
N ASN A 18 15.00 1.95 31.87
CA ASN A 18 14.08 2.82 32.64
C ASN A 18 13.20 3.72 31.77
N LEU A 19 13.50 3.88 30.47
CA LEU A 19 12.61 4.54 29.52
C LEU A 19 11.55 3.55 28.97
N GLU A 20 11.88 2.26 28.88
CA GLU A 20 10.96 1.21 28.42
C GLU A 20 9.84 0.93 29.42
N SER A 21 10.09 1.06 30.72
CA SER A 21 9.09 0.84 31.78
C SER A 21 8.06 1.97 31.96
N ARG A 22 8.19 3.08 31.21
CA ARG A 22 7.20 4.17 31.16
C ARG A 22 6.20 4.05 30.01
N HIS A 23 6.28 2.99 29.20
CA HIS A 23 5.36 2.75 28.09
C HIS A 23 4.14 1.87 28.46
N GLU A 24 3.79 1.78 29.74
CA GLU A 24 2.48 1.28 30.14
C GLU A 24 1.40 2.35 29.93
N SER A 25 0.50 2.05 28.98
CA SER A 25 -0.88 2.52 28.97
C SER A 25 -1.12 4.02 28.67
N GLU A 26 -0.63 4.51 27.53
CA GLU A 26 -1.43 5.53 26.84
C GLU A 26 -2.56 4.80 26.10
N ALA A 27 -3.69 4.62 26.79
CA ALA A 27 -4.92 4.21 26.13
C ALA A 27 -5.12 5.08 24.87
N PRO A 28 -5.45 4.50 23.70
CA PRO A 28 -5.62 5.28 22.50
C PRO A 28 -6.66 6.36 22.76
N VAL A 29 -6.26 7.63 22.58
CA VAL A 29 -7.18 8.77 22.74
C VAL A 29 -8.40 8.49 21.85
N PRO A 30 -9.63 8.55 22.39
CA PRO A 30 -10.82 8.27 21.60
C PRO A 30 -10.84 9.13 20.33
N LEU A 31 -11.12 8.51 19.19
CA LEU A 31 -11.06 9.14 17.86
C LEU A 31 -11.79 10.49 17.79
N MET A 32 -12.93 10.62 18.49
CA MET A 32 -13.68 11.88 18.59
C MET A 32 -12.91 13.00 19.31
N LEU A 33 -12.19 12.68 20.38
CA LEU A 33 -11.39 13.67 21.11
C LEU A 33 -10.20 14.13 20.28
N ASP A 34 -9.53 13.21 19.59
CA ASP A 34 -8.40 13.51 18.71
C ASP A 34 -8.83 14.38 17.51
N LEU A 35 -9.98 14.06 16.90
CA LEU A 35 -10.60 14.88 15.85
C LEU A 35 -10.99 16.28 16.36
N MET A 36 -11.47 16.39 17.60
CA MET A 36 -11.83 17.69 18.22
C MET A 36 -10.59 18.53 18.54
N LEU A 37 -9.54 17.91 19.08
CA LEU A 37 -8.31 18.59 19.49
C LEU A 37 -7.46 19.00 18.28
N SER A 38 -7.51 18.23 17.18
CA SER A 38 -6.69 18.50 15.99
C SER A 38 -7.24 19.58 15.07
N GLY A 39 -8.55 19.89 15.09
CA GLY A 39 -9.12 21.01 14.33
C GLY A 39 -8.68 21.03 12.83
N PRO A 40 -8.20 22.17 12.29
CA PRO A 40 -7.64 22.25 10.93
C PRO A 40 -6.24 21.62 10.76
N ALA A 41 -5.61 21.11 11.82
CA ALA A 41 -4.28 20.49 11.81
C ALA A 41 -4.32 18.95 11.73
N ARG A 42 -5.34 18.38 11.05
CA ARG A 42 -5.49 16.90 10.90
C ARG A 42 -4.26 16.22 10.29
N GLY A 43 -3.53 16.91 9.41
CA GLY A 43 -2.26 16.42 8.87
C GLY A 43 -1.23 16.16 9.97
N PHE A 44 -1.08 17.07 10.94
CA PHE A 44 -0.13 16.91 12.04
C PHE A 44 -0.44 15.72 12.95
N SER A 45 -1.73 15.45 13.23
CA SER A 45 -2.10 14.28 14.04
C SER A 45 -1.99 12.96 13.27
N SER A 46 -2.08 12.99 11.94
CA SER A 46 -1.73 11.86 11.07
C SER A 46 -0.22 11.61 11.07
N ASP A 47 0.60 12.66 11.02
CA ASP A 47 2.06 12.57 11.10
C ASP A 47 2.52 11.87 12.39
N LEU A 48 1.88 12.18 13.53
CA LEU A 48 2.16 11.51 14.80
C LEU A 48 1.84 10.00 14.76
N ASP A 49 0.75 9.61 14.11
CA ASP A 49 0.41 8.20 13.92
C ASP A 49 1.47 7.48 13.09
N ILE A 50 2.02 8.18 12.10
CA ILE A 50 3.04 7.65 11.18
C ILE A 50 4.40 7.55 11.88
N LEU A 51 4.75 8.47 12.78
CA LEU A 51 5.91 8.32 13.65
C LEU A 51 5.78 7.08 14.56
N LYS A 52 4.57 6.78 15.05
CA LYS A 52 4.31 5.54 15.80
C LYS A 52 4.47 4.30 14.91
N VAL A 53 4.03 4.35 13.65
CA VAL A 53 4.27 3.26 12.67
C VAL A 53 5.76 2.97 12.52
N PHE A 54 6.61 4.01 12.34
CA PHE A 54 8.07 3.80 12.24
C PHE A 54 8.69 3.26 13.53
N SER A 55 8.25 3.74 14.70
CA SER A 55 8.73 3.23 15.99
C SER A 55 8.39 1.75 16.16
N ILE A 56 7.16 1.35 15.80
CA ILE A 56 6.72 -0.05 15.89
C ILE A 56 7.51 -0.91 14.90
N PHE A 57 7.65 -0.46 13.65
CA PHE A 57 8.42 -1.18 12.64
C PHE A 57 9.86 -1.41 13.10
N TYR A 58 10.53 -0.38 13.62
CA TYR A 58 11.89 -0.50 14.16
C TYR A 58 11.98 -1.54 15.28
N GLN A 59 11.04 -1.54 16.23
CA GLN A 59 11.03 -2.54 17.30
C GLN A 59 10.76 -3.96 16.78
N ALA A 60 9.87 -4.11 15.82
CA ALA A 60 9.55 -5.41 15.22
C ALA A 60 10.72 -6.00 14.43
N ASP A 61 11.46 -5.14 13.73
CA ASP A 61 12.66 -5.51 12.97
C ASP A 61 13.84 -5.91 13.89
N GLN A 62 14.05 -5.19 14.99
CA GLN A 62 15.11 -5.53 15.95
C GLN A 62 14.85 -6.81 16.75
N HIS A 63 13.58 -7.19 16.92
CA HIS A 63 13.19 -8.35 17.72
C HIS A 63 12.17 -9.22 16.98
N PRO A 64 12.56 -9.98 15.93
CA PRO A 64 11.60 -10.70 15.08
C PRO A 64 10.67 -11.69 15.82
N GLU A 65 11.18 -12.36 16.87
CA GLU A 65 10.40 -13.36 17.62
C GLU A 65 9.26 -12.73 18.45
N SER A 66 9.49 -11.57 19.06
CA SER A 66 8.46 -10.85 19.84
C SER A 66 7.74 -9.77 19.02
N GLY A 67 8.39 -9.27 17.97
CA GLY A 67 7.97 -8.19 17.10
C GLY A 67 6.73 -8.52 16.27
N ALA A 68 6.51 -9.80 15.98
CA ALA A 68 5.32 -10.27 15.28
C ALA A 68 4.00 -9.82 15.95
N SER A 69 4.00 -9.70 17.28
CA SER A 69 2.84 -9.24 18.06
C SER A 69 2.51 -7.76 17.87
N LEU A 70 3.45 -6.97 17.31
CA LEU A 70 3.30 -5.53 17.15
C LEU A 70 2.64 -5.15 15.82
N TRP A 71 2.64 -6.04 14.82
CA TRP A 71 2.06 -5.78 13.50
C TRP A 71 0.58 -5.37 13.52
N PRO A 72 -0.31 -5.98 14.35
CA PRO A 72 -1.69 -5.52 14.46
C PRO A 72 -1.80 -4.08 14.98
N SER A 73 -0.90 -3.67 15.88
CA SER A 73 -0.86 -2.29 16.38
C SER A 73 -0.43 -1.33 15.27
N LEU A 74 0.57 -1.70 14.47
CA LEU A 74 1.00 -0.93 13.31
C LEU A 74 -0.15 -0.72 12.32
N ALA A 75 -0.88 -1.79 11.99
CA ALA A 75 -2.06 -1.70 11.12
C ALA A 75 -3.11 -0.73 11.69
N ALA A 76 -3.38 -0.79 12.99
CA ALA A 76 -4.33 0.09 13.65
C ALA A 76 -3.91 1.58 13.60
N TYR A 77 -2.61 1.88 13.67
CA TYR A 77 -2.10 3.25 13.49
C TYR A 77 -2.26 3.74 12.04
N LEU A 78 -2.02 2.89 11.04
CA LEU A 78 -2.27 3.23 9.64
C LEU A 78 -3.77 3.49 9.37
N GLU A 79 -4.67 2.66 9.92
CA GLU A 79 -6.11 2.90 9.85
C GLU A 79 -6.54 4.21 10.53
N ARG A 80 -5.89 4.54 11.66
CA ARG A 80 -6.16 5.80 12.38
C ARG A 80 -5.70 7.00 11.56
N SER A 81 -4.49 6.93 11.01
CA SER A 81 -3.94 7.92 10.10
C SER A 81 -4.86 8.15 8.90
N GLN A 82 -5.32 7.09 8.23
CA GLN A 82 -6.28 7.19 7.11
C GLN A 82 -7.58 7.88 7.51
N ARG A 83 -8.16 7.52 8.66
CA ARG A 83 -9.42 8.12 9.13
C ARG A 83 -9.28 9.60 9.47
N LYS A 84 -8.10 10.03 9.93
CA LYS A 84 -7.81 11.44 10.24
C LYS A 84 -7.58 12.26 8.99
N ASP A 85 -6.75 11.73 8.09
CA ASP A 85 -6.38 12.38 6.84
C ASP A 85 -6.28 11.36 5.69
N PRO A 86 -7.37 11.15 4.94
CA PRO A 86 -7.37 10.21 3.82
C PRO A 86 -6.59 10.73 2.60
N TYR A 87 -6.10 11.97 2.61
CA TYR A 87 -5.21 12.48 1.56
C TYR A 87 -3.73 12.22 1.87
N PHE A 88 -3.41 11.69 3.07
CA PHE A 88 -2.04 11.46 3.48
C PHE A 88 -1.45 10.24 2.77
N ILE A 89 -0.69 10.49 1.70
CA ILE A 89 -0.22 9.45 0.78
C ILE A 89 0.66 8.39 1.44
N ASP A 90 1.43 8.78 2.46
CA ASP A 90 2.38 7.90 3.13
C ASP A 90 1.68 6.80 3.92
N THR A 91 0.45 7.02 4.39
CA THR A 91 -0.38 5.96 5.00
C THR A 91 -0.53 4.78 4.05
N TYR A 92 -0.83 5.07 2.77
CA TYR A 92 -1.05 4.04 1.76
C TYR A 92 0.25 3.41 1.27
N ARG A 93 1.32 4.20 1.16
CA ARG A 93 2.65 3.67 0.81
C ARG A 93 3.14 2.68 1.86
N LEU A 94 3.07 3.08 3.13
CA LEU A 94 3.47 2.25 4.26
C LEU A 94 2.56 1.02 4.40
N ALA A 95 1.26 1.14 4.10
CA ALA A 95 0.38 -0.02 4.02
C ALA A 95 0.83 -1.02 2.94
N CYS A 96 1.11 -0.54 1.72
CA CYS A 96 1.57 -1.39 0.62
C CYS A 96 2.94 -2.03 0.90
N SER A 97 3.86 -1.37 1.61
CA SER A 97 5.14 -1.96 1.98
C SER A 97 5.04 -2.82 3.24
N LEU A 98 4.79 -2.18 4.38
CA LEU A 98 4.92 -2.79 5.70
C LEU A 98 3.84 -3.83 5.95
N LEU A 99 2.57 -3.54 5.60
CA LEU A 99 1.52 -4.52 5.85
C LEU A 99 1.61 -5.69 4.86
N ALA A 100 1.81 -5.43 3.56
CA ALA A 100 1.77 -6.50 2.58
C ALA A 100 3.01 -7.41 2.60
N TYR A 101 4.20 -6.87 2.89
CA TYR A 101 5.47 -7.61 2.78
C TYR A 101 6.11 -7.95 4.12
N ASP A 102 6.20 -6.99 5.05
CA ASP A 102 6.86 -7.22 6.35
C ASP A 102 5.93 -7.94 7.35
N ALA A 103 4.70 -7.47 7.51
CA ALA A 103 3.71 -8.04 8.43
C ALA A 103 2.93 -9.23 7.86
N ASN A 104 3.06 -9.50 6.55
CA ASN A 104 2.28 -10.51 5.82
C ASN A 104 0.75 -10.38 6.03
N MET A 105 0.25 -9.14 5.96
CA MET A 105 -1.17 -8.74 6.02
C MET A 105 -1.63 -8.09 4.70
N PRO A 106 -1.52 -8.78 3.55
CA PRO A 106 -1.83 -8.21 2.24
C PRO A 106 -3.30 -7.80 2.09
N GLU A 107 -4.23 -8.48 2.74
CA GLU A 107 -5.66 -8.14 2.73
C GLU A 107 -5.88 -6.76 3.34
N LYS A 108 -5.20 -6.47 4.45
CA LYS A 108 -5.31 -5.20 5.14
C LYS A 108 -4.69 -4.06 4.36
N ALA A 109 -3.53 -4.30 3.75
CA ALA A 109 -2.88 -3.35 2.86
C ALA A 109 -3.81 -2.93 1.70
N VAL A 110 -4.39 -3.93 1.01
CA VAL A 110 -5.29 -3.68 -0.12
C VAL A 110 -6.60 -3.04 0.34
N GLN A 111 -7.13 -3.42 1.50
CA GLN A 111 -8.34 -2.81 2.06
C GLN A 111 -8.14 -1.30 2.30
N LEU A 112 -7.05 -0.90 2.96
CA LEU A 112 -6.74 0.51 3.22
C LEU A 112 -6.72 1.31 1.91
N VAL A 113 -6.02 0.81 0.90
CA VAL A 113 -5.96 1.47 -0.42
C VAL A 113 -7.34 1.57 -1.06
N ARG A 114 -8.15 0.50 -1.03
CA ARG A 114 -9.50 0.51 -1.60
C ARG A 114 -10.40 1.57 -0.97
N GLU A 115 -10.35 1.69 0.36
CA GLU A 115 -11.11 2.69 1.10
C GLU A 115 -10.60 4.12 0.82
N GLY A 116 -9.30 4.26 0.52
CA GLY A 116 -8.65 5.51 0.16
C GLY A 116 -8.79 5.95 -1.30
N LEU A 117 -9.19 5.06 -2.21
CA LEU A 117 -9.23 5.33 -3.66
C LEU A 117 -9.85 6.68 -4.06
N PRO A 118 -10.98 7.14 -3.47
CA PRO A 118 -11.58 8.43 -3.84
C PRO A 118 -10.71 9.66 -3.54
N PHE A 119 -9.71 9.51 -2.66
CA PHE A 119 -8.83 10.58 -2.19
C PHE A 119 -7.45 10.55 -2.85
N LEU A 120 -7.14 9.47 -3.58
CA LEU A 120 -5.85 9.29 -4.24
C LEU A 120 -5.83 9.99 -5.60
N GLU A 121 -4.82 10.85 -5.80
CA GLU A 121 -4.59 11.54 -7.08
C GLU A 121 -3.53 10.87 -7.96
N SER A 122 -2.71 10.00 -7.36
CA SER A 122 -1.58 9.36 -8.02
C SER A 122 -1.85 7.88 -8.31
N TRP A 123 -1.43 7.45 -9.50
CA TRP A 123 -1.66 6.10 -10.03
C TRP A 123 -0.81 5.02 -9.34
N ASP A 124 0.28 5.40 -8.68
CA ASP A 124 1.28 4.48 -8.10
C ASP A 124 0.69 3.61 -6.98
N ILE A 125 -0.13 4.19 -6.10
CA ILE A 125 -0.74 3.46 -4.99
C ILE A 125 -1.74 2.38 -5.45
N PRO A 126 -2.76 2.67 -6.28
CA PRO A 126 -3.64 1.61 -6.78
C PRO A 126 -2.90 0.62 -7.70
N PHE A 127 -1.84 1.05 -8.38
CA PHE A 127 -0.97 0.13 -9.12
C PHE A 127 -0.30 -0.89 -8.18
N LEU A 128 0.30 -0.42 -7.08
CA LEU A 128 0.93 -1.29 -6.07
C LEU A 128 -0.09 -2.23 -5.42
N ALA A 129 -1.26 -1.70 -5.01
CA ALA A 129 -2.32 -2.51 -4.44
C ALA A 129 -2.85 -3.56 -5.43
N GLY A 130 -2.96 -3.22 -6.72
CA GLY A 130 -3.33 -4.17 -7.77
C GLY A 130 -2.28 -5.28 -7.94
N PHE A 131 -1.00 -4.95 -7.83
CA PHE A 131 0.07 -5.94 -7.82
C PHE A 131 0.00 -6.86 -6.59
N ILE A 132 -0.21 -6.30 -5.39
CA ILE A 132 -0.37 -7.07 -4.14
C ILE A 132 -1.57 -8.01 -4.23
N ALA A 133 -2.71 -7.54 -4.76
CA ALA A 133 -3.89 -8.37 -4.94
C ALA A 133 -3.62 -9.58 -5.86
N HIS A 134 -2.83 -9.41 -6.91
CA HIS A 134 -2.43 -10.52 -7.78
C HIS A 134 -1.42 -11.46 -7.11
N ASP A 135 -0.33 -10.89 -6.58
CA ASP A 135 0.84 -11.63 -6.11
C ASP A 135 0.59 -12.34 -4.78
N LYS A 136 -0.02 -11.64 -3.82
CA LYS A 136 -0.22 -12.11 -2.45
C LYS A 136 -1.59 -12.71 -2.20
N LEU A 137 -2.64 -12.13 -2.80
CA LEU A 137 -4.02 -12.59 -2.59
C LEU A 137 -4.52 -13.55 -3.67
N HIS A 138 -3.79 -13.68 -4.78
CA HIS A 138 -4.20 -14.45 -5.95
C HIS A 138 -5.60 -14.06 -6.49
N ASP A 139 -6.01 -12.80 -6.27
CA ASP A 139 -7.29 -12.26 -6.71
C ASP A 139 -7.10 -11.38 -7.95
N ASP A 140 -7.15 -12.03 -9.12
CA ASP A 140 -7.01 -11.34 -10.42
C ASP A 140 -8.15 -10.37 -10.72
N ARG A 141 -9.34 -10.57 -10.13
CA ARG A 141 -10.49 -9.65 -10.31
C ARG A 141 -10.24 -8.36 -9.54
N LEU A 142 -9.79 -8.47 -8.30
CA LEU A 142 -9.41 -7.31 -7.50
C LEU A 142 -8.18 -6.61 -8.07
N ALA A 143 -7.18 -7.37 -8.51
CA ALA A 143 -6.02 -6.83 -9.21
C ALA A 143 -6.42 -6.03 -10.45
N PHE A 144 -7.33 -6.56 -11.28
CA PHE A 144 -7.89 -5.83 -12.40
C PHE A 144 -8.59 -4.53 -11.97
N ALA A 145 -9.45 -4.58 -10.96
CA ALA A 145 -10.21 -3.41 -10.51
C ALA A 145 -9.28 -2.26 -10.07
N LEU A 146 -8.26 -2.57 -9.26
CA LEU A 146 -7.27 -1.60 -8.78
C LEU A 146 -6.39 -1.08 -9.91
N MET A 147 -5.93 -1.96 -10.79
CA MET A 147 -5.07 -1.59 -11.90
C MET A 147 -5.81 -0.77 -12.96
N LYS A 148 -7.11 -1.02 -13.14
CA LYS A 148 -8.00 -0.19 -13.95
C LYS A 148 -8.13 1.21 -13.34
N SER A 149 -8.37 1.33 -12.03
CA SER A 149 -8.38 2.63 -11.35
C SER A 149 -7.06 3.39 -11.56
N ALA A 150 -5.92 2.70 -11.42
CA ALA A 150 -4.61 3.28 -11.71
C ALA A 150 -4.48 3.76 -13.17
N ALA A 151 -4.99 3.00 -14.14
CA ALA A 151 -4.93 3.34 -15.56
C ALA A 151 -5.82 4.52 -15.98
N GLU A 152 -6.84 4.83 -15.19
CA GLU A 152 -7.75 5.96 -15.42
C GLU A 152 -7.23 7.28 -14.79
N MET A 153 -6.21 7.21 -13.94
CA MET A 153 -5.60 8.37 -13.28
C MET A 153 -4.64 9.16 -14.19
N LYS A 154 -4.43 10.43 -13.85
CA LYS A 154 -3.56 11.35 -14.60
C LYS A 154 -2.12 10.84 -14.61
N ASN A 155 -1.43 10.99 -15.74
CA ASN A 155 -0.04 10.59 -15.94
C ASN A 155 0.24 9.09 -15.73
N ALA A 156 -0.79 8.23 -15.70
CA ALA A 156 -0.61 6.80 -15.58
C ALA A 156 0.24 6.24 -16.75
N PRO A 157 1.28 5.46 -16.47
CA PRO A 157 2.10 4.87 -17.52
C PRO A 157 1.31 3.81 -18.28
N PRO A 158 1.59 3.55 -19.57
CA PRO A 158 0.94 2.48 -20.34
C PRO A 158 0.97 1.10 -19.66
N LEU A 159 1.91 0.87 -18.75
CA LEU A 159 2.04 -0.36 -17.98
C LEU A 159 0.78 -0.67 -17.12
N THR A 160 0.12 0.34 -16.55
CA THR A 160 -1.10 0.13 -15.73
C THR A 160 -2.19 -0.52 -16.58
N LEU A 161 -2.48 0.05 -17.76
CA LEU A 161 -3.44 -0.51 -18.71
C LEU A 161 -3.04 -1.91 -19.17
N ASN A 162 -1.74 -2.14 -19.37
CA ASN A 162 -1.23 -3.44 -19.79
C ASN A 162 -1.46 -4.53 -18.73
N LEU A 163 -1.21 -4.23 -17.47
CA LEU A 163 -1.47 -5.18 -16.39
C LEU A 163 -2.97 -5.36 -16.15
N ALA A 164 -3.77 -4.29 -16.25
CA ALA A 164 -5.22 -4.38 -16.09
C ALA A 164 -5.84 -5.37 -17.08
N PHE A 165 -5.51 -5.28 -18.39
CA PHE A 165 -6.07 -6.25 -19.34
C PHE A 165 -5.53 -7.67 -19.11
N ARG A 166 -4.28 -7.84 -18.64
CA ARG A 166 -3.72 -9.17 -18.35
C ARG A 166 -4.46 -9.84 -17.21
N PHE A 167 -4.70 -9.12 -16.12
CA PHE A 167 -5.46 -9.64 -14.99
C PHE A 167 -6.91 -9.93 -15.37
N LEU A 168 -7.55 -9.05 -16.14
CA LEU A 168 -8.89 -9.32 -16.67
C LEU A 168 -8.92 -10.55 -17.57
N SER A 169 -7.93 -10.71 -18.46
CA SER A 169 -7.84 -11.89 -19.33
C SER A 169 -7.69 -13.19 -18.55
N LYS A 170 -7.00 -13.16 -17.40
CA LYS A 170 -6.83 -14.31 -16.51
C LYS A 170 -8.11 -14.59 -15.69
N ALA A 171 -8.80 -13.54 -15.25
CA ALA A 171 -9.98 -13.64 -14.42
C ALA A 171 -11.28 -13.99 -15.19
N GLU A 172 -11.41 -13.49 -16.42
CA GLU A 172 -12.67 -13.51 -17.20
C GLU A 172 -12.49 -13.90 -18.67
N GLY A 173 -11.26 -14.17 -19.11
CA GLY A 173 -10.96 -14.59 -20.49
C GLY A 173 -10.67 -13.44 -21.48
N PRO A 174 -10.21 -13.80 -22.68
CA PRO A 174 -9.73 -12.83 -23.67
C PRO A 174 -10.84 -11.92 -24.21
N GLU A 175 -12.10 -12.36 -24.25
CA GLU A 175 -13.26 -11.57 -24.71
C GLU A 175 -13.50 -10.36 -23.80
N ALA A 176 -13.48 -10.58 -22.48
CA ALA A 176 -13.61 -9.51 -21.50
C ALA A 176 -12.46 -8.51 -21.64
N ALA A 177 -11.23 -9.00 -21.81
CA ALA A 177 -10.05 -8.16 -22.03
C ALA A 177 -10.15 -7.33 -23.33
N ILE A 178 -10.62 -7.92 -24.44
CA ILE A 178 -10.85 -7.21 -25.70
C ILE A 178 -11.93 -6.13 -25.54
N ALA A 179 -13.03 -6.43 -24.86
CA ALA A 179 -14.11 -5.48 -24.61
C ALA A 179 -13.60 -4.29 -23.78
N PHE A 180 -12.83 -4.56 -22.73
CA PHE A 180 -12.19 -3.54 -21.90
C PHE A 180 -11.23 -2.66 -22.70
N LEU A 181 -10.30 -3.26 -23.45
CA LEU A 181 -9.35 -2.51 -24.29
C LEU A 181 -10.07 -1.67 -25.35
N THR A 182 -11.16 -2.19 -25.94
CA THR A 182 -11.97 -1.45 -26.92
C THR A 182 -12.62 -0.21 -26.29
N LYS A 183 -13.11 -0.33 -25.04
CA LYS A 183 -13.62 0.81 -24.28
C LYS A 183 -12.50 1.84 -24.02
N MET A 184 -11.34 1.38 -23.56
CA MET A 184 -10.20 2.25 -23.24
C MET A 184 -9.65 2.98 -24.48
N ALA A 185 -9.66 2.37 -25.65
CA ALA A 185 -9.27 3.03 -26.90
C ALA A 185 -10.17 4.23 -27.26
N ARG A 186 -11.42 4.22 -26.80
CA ARG A 186 -12.39 5.31 -27.05
C ARG A 186 -12.21 6.46 -26.07
N THR A 187 -11.87 6.16 -24.80
CA THR A 187 -11.77 7.15 -23.72
C THR A 187 -10.39 7.79 -23.61
N LEU A 188 -9.31 7.02 -23.86
CA LEU A 188 -7.96 7.52 -23.69
C LEU A 188 -7.50 8.44 -24.85
N PRO A 189 -6.52 9.34 -24.59
CA PRO A 189 -5.93 10.18 -25.61
C PRO A 189 -5.42 9.40 -26.83
N LYS A 190 -5.48 10.02 -28.02
CA LYS A 190 -5.15 9.37 -29.30
C LYS A 190 -3.78 8.68 -29.31
N GLN A 191 -2.80 9.22 -28.58
CA GLN A 191 -1.44 8.67 -28.49
C GLN A 191 -1.40 7.22 -27.97
N TYR A 192 -2.36 6.81 -27.13
CA TYR A 192 -2.42 5.45 -26.58
C TYR A 192 -3.14 4.46 -27.50
N ARG A 193 -3.95 4.94 -28.45
CA ARG A 193 -4.85 4.08 -29.27
C ARG A 193 -4.10 3.07 -30.11
N LYS A 194 -2.97 3.44 -30.72
CA LYS A 194 -2.20 2.54 -31.58
C LYS A 194 -1.71 1.30 -30.81
N GLY A 195 -1.22 1.49 -29.59
CA GLY A 195 -0.79 0.40 -28.72
C GLY A 195 -1.94 -0.51 -28.32
N ILE A 196 -3.08 0.08 -27.95
CA ILE A 196 -4.30 -0.66 -27.56
C ILE A 196 -4.83 -1.50 -28.72
N ILE A 197 -4.94 -0.92 -29.92
CA ILE A 197 -5.41 -1.62 -31.12
C ILE A 197 -4.49 -2.79 -31.47
N LYS A 198 -3.16 -2.59 -31.43
CA LYS A 198 -2.19 -3.67 -31.65
C LYS A 198 -2.44 -4.83 -30.68
N ARG A 199 -2.72 -4.53 -29.41
CA ARG A 199 -2.97 -5.55 -28.41
C ARG A 199 -4.29 -6.30 -28.62
N ILE A 200 -5.35 -5.59 -29.01
CA ILE A 200 -6.64 -6.22 -29.39
C ILE A 200 -6.44 -7.21 -30.53
N LEU A 201 -5.66 -6.85 -31.55
CA LEU A 201 -5.38 -7.74 -32.69
C LEU A 201 -4.63 -9.00 -32.25
N GLN A 202 -3.58 -8.86 -31.43
CA GLN A 202 -2.84 -10.00 -30.88
C GLN A 202 -3.73 -10.94 -30.07
N LEU A 203 -4.64 -10.42 -29.24
CA LEU A 203 -5.54 -11.26 -28.46
C LEU A 203 -6.52 -12.04 -29.35
N LYS A 204 -6.96 -11.46 -30.47
CA LYS A 204 -7.84 -12.14 -31.43
C LYS A 204 -7.11 -13.22 -32.22
N GLU A 205 -5.85 -12.98 -32.56
CA GLU A 205 -5.00 -13.94 -33.29
C GLU A 205 -4.71 -15.17 -32.42
N ASN A 206 -4.18 -14.97 -31.21
CA ASN A 206 -3.89 -16.05 -30.27
C ASN A 206 -5.14 -16.91 -29.94
N ARG A 207 -6.33 -16.29 -29.94
CA ARG A 207 -7.60 -17.01 -29.73
C ARG A 207 -7.90 -17.97 -30.88
N ASN A 208 -7.72 -17.54 -32.12
CA ASN A 208 -8.00 -18.36 -33.28
C ASN A 208 -7.05 -19.58 -33.33
N GLU A 209 -5.78 -19.41 -32.94
CA GLU A 209 -4.80 -20.50 -32.83
C GLU A 209 -5.11 -21.50 -31.71
N SER A 210 -5.87 -21.12 -30.68
CA SER A 210 -6.22 -22.00 -29.56
C SER A 210 -7.49 -22.82 -29.80
N SER A 211 -8.18 -22.59 -30.93
CA SER A 211 -9.43 -23.25 -31.29
C SER A 211 -9.28 -24.29 -32.41
N ASP A 212 -8.06 -24.45 -32.93
CA ASP A 212 -7.64 -25.48 -33.91
C ASP A 212 -6.87 -26.60 -33.18
#